data_AF-A0A3D9LNS8-F1
#
_entry.id   AF-A0A3D9LNS8-F1
#
_cell.length_a   1.000
_cell.length_b   1.000
_cell.length_c   1.000
_cell.angle_alpha   90.00
_cell.angle_beta   90.00
_cell.angle_gamma   90.00
#
_symmetry.space_group_name_H-M   'P 1'
#
loop_
_entity.id
_entity.type
_entity.pdbx_description
1 polymer ?
#
loop_
_entity_poly.entity_id
_entity_poly.type
_entity_poly.pdbx_seq_one_letter_code
_entity_poly.pdbx_strand_id
1 'polypeptide(L)'
;MLIYKTFEEFNRFFHQPMHYPTIEDIEIYLRNKDAGAFSVISEIYYKVLPQYLPKEIEDKFGEENDPFDISKYPYYYKVKNDENIDDGTLNISDRKSFSKFAEKLLMDYKKNGEKWEIKRIDDFIENINRYAEDIDGYYKNMNFETSAETPTWRIFAQILKGATVYE
;
A
#
# COMPACT_ATOMS: atom_id res chain seq x y z
N MET A 1 -19.08 23.75 12.99
CA MET A 1 -18.28 23.94 14.23
C MET A 1 -17.20 22.87 14.40
N LEU A 2 -17.52 21.58 14.22
CA LEU A 2 -16.54 20.48 14.34
C LEU A 2 -15.38 20.59 13.35
N ILE A 3 -15.66 20.80 12.05
CA ILE A 3 -14.63 20.93 11.01
C ILE A 3 -13.64 22.06 11.31
N TYR A 4 -14.15 23.25 11.62
CA TYR A 4 -13.32 24.41 11.95
C TYR A 4 -12.42 24.16 13.17
N LYS A 5 -12.97 23.58 14.24
CA LYS A 5 -12.21 23.25 15.45
C LYS A 5 -11.17 22.17 15.21
N THR A 6 -11.47 21.19 14.37
CA THR A 6 -10.50 20.18 13.94
C THR A 6 -9.32 20.83 13.21
N PHE A 7 -9.57 21.69 12.22
CA PHE A 7 -8.51 22.41 11.52
C PHE A 7 -7.74 23.38 12.43
N GLU A 8 -8.38 23.97 13.43
CA GLU A 8 -7.72 24.80 14.45
C GLU A 8 -6.69 23.99 15.26
N GLU A 9 -7.04 22.76 15.68
CA GLU A 9 -6.08 21.88 16.38
C GLU A 9 -4.95 21.40 15.47
N PHE A 10 -5.24 21.11 14.18
CA PHE A 10 -4.18 20.83 13.20
C PHE A 10 -3.21 22.01 13.05
N ASN A 11 -3.75 23.21 12.87
CA ASN A 11 -2.94 24.42 12.81
C ASN A 11 -2.14 24.58 14.09
N ARG A 12 -2.74 24.43 15.27
CA ARG A 12 -2.03 24.53 16.54
C ARG A 12 -0.89 23.52 16.66
N PHE A 13 -1.12 22.26 16.28
CA PHE A 13 -0.09 21.22 16.31
C PHE A 13 1.06 21.57 15.35
N PHE A 14 0.76 21.86 14.09
CA PHE A 14 1.76 22.12 13.05
C PHE A 14 2.33 23.56 13.04
N HIS A 15 1.79 24.48 13.84
CA HIS A 15 2.26 25.87 13.89
C HIS A 15 3.61 26.02 14.58
N GLN A 16 3.92 25.16 15.56
CA GLN A 16 5.19 25.21 16.29
C GLN A 16 5.96 23.90 16.14
N PRO A 17 7.15 23.92 15.50
CA PRO A 17 8.02 22.73 15.39
C PRO A 17 8.35 22.06 16.74
N MET A 18 8.29 22.82 17.84
CA MET A 18 8.46 22.30 19.20
C MET A 18 7.38 21.28 19.61
N HIS A 19 6.23 21.25 18.93
CA HIS A 19 5.19 20.25 19.17
C HIS A 19 5.48 18.90 18.49
N TYR A 20 6.41 18.86 17.54
CA TYR A 20 6.79 17.67 16.78
C TYR A 20 8.30 17.68 16.49
N PRO A 21 9.16 17.64 17.53
CA PRO A 21 10.61 17.70 17.35
C PRO A 21 11.17 16.52 16.54
N THR A 22 10.45 15.39 16.48
CA THR A 22 10.84 14.19 15.75
C THR A 22 9.75 13.76 14.75
N ILE A 23 10.12 12.89 13.81
CA ILE A 23 9.14 12.33 12.86
C ILE A 23 8.15 11.41 13.59
N GLU A 24 8.60 10.72 14.64
CA GLU A 24 7.79 9.86 15.48
C GLU A 24 6.64 10.63 16.14
N ASP A 25 6.83 11.89 16.52
CA ASP A 25 5.76 12.73 17.09
C ASP A 25 4.63 12.98 16.07
N ILE A 26 4.99 13.14 14.78
CA ILE A 26 4.03 13.28 13.69
C ILE A 26 3.29 11.95 13.46
N GLU A 27 4.02 10.83 13.45
CA GLU A 27 3.43 9.50 13.28
C GLU A 27 2.45 9.16 14.42
N ILE A 28 2.81 9.50 15.67
CA ILE A 28 1.96 9.33 16.85
C ILE A 28 0.71 10.22 16.78
N TYR A 29 0.83 11.44 16.29
CA TYR A 29 -0.30 12.36 16.17
C TYR A 29 -1.25 11.95 15.04
N LEU A 30 -0.73 11.68 13.85
CA LEU A 30 -1.54 11.35 12.67
C LEU A 30 -2.14 9.94 12.75
N ARG A 31 -1.36 8.94 13.17
CA ARG A 31 -1.69 7.51 13.15
C ARG A 31 -2.26 7.04 11.80
N ASN A 32 -3.46 6.48 11.73
CA ASN A 32 -3.99 5.81 10.53
C ASN A 32 -5.51 6.00 10.38
N LYS A 33 -6.14 5.32 9.40
CA LYS A 33 -7.58 5.48 9.12
C LYS A 33 -8.49 5.16 10.32
N ASP A 34 -8.01 4.35 11.26
CA ASP A 34 -8.79 3.84 12.39
C ASP A 34 -8.49 4.60 13.70
N ALA A 35 -7.46 5.45 13.73
CA ALA A 35 -7.11 6.21 14.93
C ALA A 35 -6.30 7.48 14.66
N GLY A 36 -6.19 8.36 15.66
CA GLY A 36 -5.39 9.60 15.58
C GLY A 36 -6.02 10.64 14.66
N ALA A 37 -5.25 11.69 14.36
CA ALA A 37 -5.77 12.85 13.65
C ALA A 37 -6.23 12.51 12.21
N PHE A 38 -5.59 11.52 11.56
CA PHE A 38 -5.99 11.08 10.22
C PHE A 38 -7.39 10.46 10.19
N SER A 39 -7.76 9.67 11.21
CA SER A 39 -9.13 9.12 11.30
C SER A 39 -10.20 10.21 11.35
N VAL A 40 -9.91 11.33 12.03
CA VAL A 40 -10.83 12.48 12.11
C VAL A 40 -10.92 13.22 10.78
N ILE A 41 -9.80 13.42 10.07
CA ILE A 41 -9.80 13.99 8.72
C ILE A 41 -10.63 13.12 7.78
N SER A 42 -10.40 11.80 7.81
CA SER A 42 -11.11 10.84 6.97
C SER A 42 -12.62 10.87 7.22
N GLU A 43 -13.04 10.89 8.49
CA GLU A 43 -14.44 11.02 8.89
C GLU A 43 -15.06 12.34 8.37
N ILE A 44 -14.33 13.45 8.51
CA ILE A 44 -14.78 14.75 7.99
C ILE A 44 -14.95 14.69 6.48
N TYR A 45 -13.96 14.18 5.77
CA TYR A 45 -13.95 14.15 4.31
C TYR A 45 -15.05 13.25 3.74
N TYR A 46 -15.15 12.01 4.20
CA TYR A 46 -16.05 11.02 3.59
C TYR A 46 -17.47 11.04 4.14
N LYS A 47 -17.69 11.51 5.37
CA LYS A 47 -19.01 11.41 6.01
C LYS A 47 -19.59 12.76 6.37
N VAL A 48 -18.81 13.72 6.85
CA VAL A 48 -19.36 15.01 7.28
C VAL A 48 -19.54 15.95 6.10
N LEU A 49 -18.48 16.25 5.33
CA LEU A 49 -18.52 17.22 4.23
C LEU A 49 -19.61 16.93 3.18
N PRO A 50 -19.82 15.68 2.72
CA PRO A 50 -20.85 15.38 1.73
C PRO A 50 -22.26 15.78 2.18
N GLN A 51 -22.55 15.76 3.49
CA GLN A 51 -23.85 16.17 4.02
C GLN A 51 -24.14 17.67 3.87
N TYR A 52 -23.11 18.49 3.65
CA TYR A 52 -23.23 19.95 3.55
C TYR A 52 -22.83 20.50 2.18
N LEU A 53 -22.32 19.66 1.27
CA LEU A 53 -21.96 20.08 -0.08
C LEU A 53 -23.21 20.12 -0.97
N PRO A 54 -23.41 21.18 -1.78
CA PRO A 54 -24.41 21.16 -2.83
C PRO A 54 -24.12 20.01 -3.81
N LYS A 55 -25.16 19.35 -4.29
CA LYS A 55 -25.04 18.20 -5.19
C LYS A 55 -24.23 18.52 -6.46
N GLU A 56 -24.39 19.72 -7.01
CA GLU A 56 -23.61 20.21 -8.17
C GLU A 56 -22.10 20.29 -7.94
N ILE A 57 -21.68 20.41 -6.69
CA ILE A 57 -20.28 20.45 -6.26
C ILE A 57 -19.82 19.02 -5.93
N GLU A 58 -20.66 18.23 -5.26
CA GLU A 58 -20.43 16.81 -4.99
C GLU A 58 -20.17 16.02 -6.28
N ASP A 59 -21.00 16.22 -7.30
CA ASP A 59 -20.93 15.55 -8.62
C ASP A 59 -19.61 15.86 -9.38
N LYS A 60 -18.83 16.85 -8.93
CA LYS A 60 -17.52 17.21 -9.52
C LYS A 60 -16.33 16.59 -8.79
N PHE A 61 -16.55 15.93 -7.65
CA PHE A 61 -15.50 15.21 -6.94
C PHE A 61 -15.47 13.74 -7.38
N GLY A 62 -14.30 13.23 -7.77
CA GLY A 62 -14.10 11.83 -8.17
C GLY A 62 -13.07 11.67 -9.29
N GLU A 63 -12.45 10.49 -9.38
CA GLU A 63 -11.34 10.21 -10.33
C GLU A 63 -11.69 10.48 -11.80
N GLU A 64 -12.96 10.41 -12.20
CA GLU A 64 -13.38 10.61 -13.59
C GLU A 64 -13.67 12.07 -13.96
N ASN A 65 -13.91 12.97 -12.99
CA ASN A 65 -14.40 14.34 -13.24
C ASN A 65 -13.68 15.43 -12.43
N ASP A 66 -12.59 15.11 -11.72
CA ASP A 66 -11.90 16.07 -10.85
C ASP A 66 -11.13 17.14 -11.67
N PRO A 67 -11.58 18.41 -11.69
CA PRO A 67 -10.86 19.48 -12.38
C PRO A 67 -9.55 19.88 -11.70
N PHE A 68 -9.28 19.32 -10.51
CA PHE A 68 -8.06 19.50 -9.72
C PHE A 68 -7.15 18.27 -9.75
N ASP A 69 -7.46 17.25 -10.57
CA ASP A 69 -6.50 16.18 -10.84
C ASP A 69 -5.34 16.73 -11.68
N ILE A 70 -4.35 17.24 -10.96
CA ILE A 70 -3.04 17.53 -11.51
C ILE A 70 -2.45 16.14 -11.75
N SER A 71 -2.49 15.66 -13.00
CA SER A 71 -2.07 14.30 -13.42
C SER A 71 -0.59 13.93 -13.17
N LYS A 72 0.06 14.60 -12.21
CA LYS A 72 1.42 14.38 -11.74
C LYS A 72 1.38 14.15 -10.23
N TYR A 73 1.88 13.00 -9.83
CA TYR A 73 2.08 12.65 -8.43
C TYR A 73 2.79 13.79 -7.65
N PRO A 74 2.42 14.03 -6.38
CA PRO A 74 3.10 15.02 -5.54
C PRO A 74 4.61 14.75 -5.45
N TYR A 75 5.43 15.80 -5.23
CA TYR A 75 6.91 15.67 -5.20
C TYR A 75 7.45 14.67 -4.16
N TYR A 76 6.67 14.37 -3.13
CA TYR A 76 7.01 13.40 -2.08
C TYR A 76 6.62 11.96 -2.44
N TYR A 77 5.76 11.78 -3.45
CA TYR A 77 5.32 10.46 -3.89
C TYR A 77 6.39 9.86 -4.81
N LYS A 78 7.06 8.83 -4.30
CA LYS A 78 7.97 8.00 -5.10
C LYS A 78 7.13 6.92 -5.77
N VAL A 79 6.98 7.02 -7.09
CA VAL A 79 6.32 5.97 -7.89
C VAL A 79 7.07 4.67 -7.65
N LYS A 80 6.37 3.67 -7.11
CA LYS A 80 6.91 2.32 -7.01
C LYS A 80 7.04 1.76 -8.42
N ASN A 81 8.21 1.23 -8.73
CA ASN A 81 8.52 0.59 -10.01
C ASN A 81 9.47 -0.60 -9.76
N ASP A 82 9.88 -1.26 -10.84
CA ASP A 82 10.70 -2.46 -10.77
C ASP A 82 12.01 -2.25 -9.98
N GLU A 83 12.56 -1.04 -10.03
CA GLU A 83 13.84 -0.68 -9.42
C GLU A 83 13.75 -0.34 -7.92
N ASN A 84 12.61 0.15 -7.44
CA ASN A 84 12.51 0.73 -6.09
C ASN A 84 11.41 0.12 -5.21
N ILE A 85 10.69 -0.88 -5.71
CA ILE A 85 9.69 -1.58 -4.93
C ILE A 85 10.34 -2.49 -3.87
N ASP A 86 10.07 -2.22 -2.61
CA ASP A 86 10.44 -3.11 -1.51
C ASP A 86 9.31 -4.11 -1.25
N ASP A 87 9.21 -5.10 -2.13
CA ASP A 87 8.36 -6.29 -1.95
C ASP A 87 9.16 -7.46 -1.36
N GLY A 88 10.38 -7.22 -0.86
CA GLY A 88 11.29 -8.25 -0.34
C GLY A 88 11.91 -9.17 -1.40
N THR A 89 11.68 -8.93 -2.71
CA THR A 89 12.20 -9.77 -3.81
C THR A 89 13.23 -9.07 -4.71
N LEU A 90 13.41 -7.75 -4.56
CA LEU A 90 14.27 -6.89 -5.40
C LEU A 90 15.67 -7.48 -5.65
N ASN A 91 16.29 -8.10 -4.65
CA ASN A 91 17.67 -8.62 -4.72
C ASN A 91 17.77 -10.08 -5.20
N ILE A 92 16.72 -10.65 -5.78
CA ILE A 92 16.68 -12.05 -6.22
C ILE A 92 16.97 -12.13 -7.72
N SER A 93 18.24 -12.16 -8.09
CA SER A 93 18.68 -12.17 -9.50
C SER A 93 19.29 -13.50 -9.95
N ASP A 94 19.59 -14.39 -9.02
CA ASP A 94 20.28 -15.66 -9.31
C ASP A 94 19.74 -16.83 -8.46
N ARG A 95 20.19 -18.03 -8.80
CA ARG A 95 19.79 -19.25 -8.09
C ARG A 95 20.11 -19.20 -6.58
N LYS A 96 21.22 -18.58 -6.18
CA LYS A 96 21.65 -18.56 -4.76
C LYS A 96 20.77 -17.64 -3.93
N SER A 97 20.47 -16.47 -4.46
CA SER A 97 19.55 -15.49 -3.86
C SER A 97 18.13 -16.06 -3.79
N PHE A 98 17.66 -16.77 -4.82
CA PHE A 98 16.37 -17.47 -4.79
C PHE A 98 16.33 -18.57 -3.73
N SER A 99 17.37 -19.41 -3.63
CA SER A 99 17.44 -20.46 -2.59
C SER A 99 17.38 -19.87 -1.18
N LYS A 100 18.09 -18.77 -0.94
CA LYS A 100 18.03 -18.04 0.34
C LYS A 100 16.65 -17.45 0.62
N PHE A 101 15.96 -16.97 -0.41
CA PHE A 101 14.58 -16.52 -0.28
C PHE A 101 13.66 -17.68 0.12
N ALA A 102 13.76 -18.84 -0.55
CA ALA A 102 12.96 -20.02 -0.23
C ALA A 102 13.19 -20.51 1.21
N GLU A 103 14.44 -20.49 1.69
CA GLU A 103 14.77 -20.79 3.08
C GLU A 103 14.10 -19.81 4.05
N LYS A 104 14.14 -18.50 3.76
CA LYS A 104 13.48 -17.47 4.58
C LYS A 104 11.96 -17.64 4.58
N LEU A 105 11.36 -17.94 3.43
CA LEU A 105 9.92 -18.17 3.30
C LEU A 105 9.49 -19.38 4.15
N LEU A 106 10.27 -20.46 4.12
CA LEU A 106 10.06 -21.62 4.98
C LEU A 106 10.18 -21.28 6.48
N MET A 107 11.17 -20.47 6.86
CA MET A 107 11.33 -20.02 8.24
C MET A 107 10.16 -19.14 8.69
N ASP A 108 9.67 -18.26 7.81
CA ASP A 108 8.50 -17.43 8.09
C ASP A 108 7.27 -18.31 8.29
N TYR A 109 7.00 -19.27 7.40
CA TYR A 109 5.90 -20.21 7.58
C TYR A 109 5.98 -20.98 8.89
N LYS A 110 7.15 -21.48 9.28
CA LYS A 110 7.34 -22.19 10.56
C LYS A 110 7.06 -21.31 11.79
N LYS A 111 7.30 -20.00 11.69
CA LYS A 111 7.13 -19.06 12.80
C LYS A 111 5.73 -18.42 12.82
N ASN A 112 5.18 -18.14 11.65
CA ASN A 112 4.03 -17.26 11.44
C ASN A 112 2.94 -17.91 10.56
N GLY A 113 3.02 -19.20 10.21
CA GLY A 113 2.07 -19.88 9.33
C GLY A 113 0.62 -19.87 9.84
N GLU A 114 0.41 -19.72 11.16
CA GLU A 114 -0.92 -19.48 11.73
C GLU A 114 -1.55 -18.14 11.28
N LYS A 115 -0.75 -17.19 10.77
CA LYS A 115 -1.20 -15.90 10.24
C LYS A 115 -1.29 -15.85 8.72
N TRP A 116 -0.72 -16.83 8.01
CA TRP A 116 -0.89 -16.93 6.56
C TRP A 116 -2.36 -17.21 6.27
N GLU A 117 -2.93 -16.63 5.22
CA GLU A 117 -4.34 -16.86 4.88
C GLU A 117 -4.58 -18.33 4.56
N ILE A 118 -3.56 -19.00 4.00
CA ILE A 118 -3.60 -20.39 3.60
C ILE A 118 -3.17 -21.33 4.73
N LYS A 119 -3.97 -22.37 4.96
CA LYS A 119 -3.70 -23.42 5.97
C LYS A 119 -3.36 -24.78 5.39
N ARG A 120 -3.60 -25.00 4.09
CA ARG A 120 -3.37 -26.29 3.43
C ARG A 120 -2.45 -26.16 2.24
N ILE A 121 -1.73 -27.23 1.95
CA ILE A 121 -0.74 -27.26 0.87
C ILE A 121 -1.38 -27.28 -0.52
N ASP A 122 -2.56 -27.87 -0.67
CA ASP A 122 -3.33 -27.87 -1.91
C ASP A 122 -3.80 -26.46 -2.28
N ASP A 123 -4.36 -25.71 -1.33
CA ASP A 123 -4.72 -24.31 -1.50
C ASP A 123 -3.51 -23.45 -1.89
N PHE A 124 -2.34 -23.70 -1.26
CA PHE A 124 -1.11 -22.96 -1.59
C PHE A 124 -0.64 -23.24 -3.03
N ILE A 125 -0.71 -24.48 -3.49
CA ILE A 125 -0.35 -24.84 -4.87
C ILE A 125 -1.34 -24.24 -5.86
N GLU A 126 -2.63 -24.23 -5.54
CA GLU A 126 -3.64 -23.56 -6.36
C GLU A 126 -3.37 -22.06 -6.47
N ASN A 127 -2.99 -21.41 -5.36
CA ASN A 127 -2.70 -19.98 -5.33
C ASN A 127 -1.39 -19.62 -6.02
N ILE A 128 -0.40 -20.52 -6.08
CA ILE A 128 0.76 -20.36 -6.98
C ILE A 128 0.28 -20.27 -8.44
N ASN A 129 -0.64 -21.14 -8.86
CA ASN A 129 -1.16 -21.13 -10.23
C ASN A 129 -1.98 -19.87 -10.51
N ARG A 130 -2.93 -19.52 -9.63
CA ARG A 130 -3.77 -18.32 -9.77
C ARG A 130 -2.90 -17.06 -9.85
N TYR A 131 -1.94 -16.90 -8.94
CA TYR A 131 -1.07 -15.73 -8.94
C TYR A 131 -0.14 -15.68 -10.15
N ALA A 132 0.33 -16.83 -10.65
CA ALA A 132 1.15 -16.87 -11.88
C ALA A 132 0.37 -16.37 -13.11
N GLU A 133 -0.93 -16.69 -13.22
CA GLU A 133 -1.79 -16.18 -14.29
C GLU A 133 -2.12 -14.68 -14.10
N ASP A 134 -2.30 -14.24 -12.86
CA ASP A 134 -2.72 -12.86 -12.54
C ASP A 134 -1.56 -11.86 -12.37
N ILE A 135 -0.30 -12.32 -12.38
CA ILE A 135 0.88 -11.49 -12.06
C ILE A 135 1.04 -10.28 -13.00
N ASP A 136 0.52 -10.36 -14.22
CA ASP A 136 0.47 -9.24 -15.16
C ASP A 136 -0.26 -8.02 -14.58
N GLY A 137 -1.32 -8.25 -13.79
CA GLY A 137 -2.04 -7.18 -13.10
C GLY A 137 -1.15 -6.47 -12.09
N TYR A 138 -0.37 -7.22 -11.30
CA TYR A 138 0.61 -6.66 -10.37
C TYR A 138 1.68 -5.83 -11.09
N TYR A 139 2.21 -6.35 -12.20
CA TYR A 139 3.23 -5.67 -13.00
C TYR A 139 2.73 -4.35 -13.61
N LYS A 140 1.50 -4.35 -14.16
CA LYS A 140 0.83 -3.14 -14.66
C LYS A 140 0.60 -2.12 -13.55
N ASN A 141 0.06 -2.55 -12.42
CA ASN A 141 -0.24 -1.67 -11.28
C ASN A 141 1.02 -1.03 -10.70
N MET A 142 2.14 -1.76 -10.71
CA MET A 142 3.43 -1.27 -10.24
C MET A 142 4.27 -0.60 -11.33
N ASN A 143 3.73 -0.38 -12.54
CA ASN A 143 4.45 0.20 -13.68
C ASN A 143 5.82 -0.46 -13.92
N PHE A 144 5.89 -1.79 -13.88
CA PHE A 144 7.12 -2.50 -14.21
C PHE A 144 7.37 -2.44 -15.71
N GLU A 145 8.61 -2.10 -16.09
CA GLU A 145 9.04 -2.11 -17.49
C GLU A 145 9.35 -3.53 -17.98
N THR A 146 9.71 -4.43 -17.06
CA THR A 146 9.97 -5.84 -17.36
C THR A 146 8.67 -6.60 -17.54
N SER A 147 8.65 -7.58 -18.44
CA SER A 147 7.48 -8.42 -18.69
C SER A 147 7.55 -9.70 -17.85
N ALA A 148 6.40 -10.14 -17.32
CA ALA A 148 6.28 -11.43 -16.64
C ALA A 148 6.50 -12.64 -17.56
N GLU A 149 6.43 -12.45 -18.89
CA GLU A 149 6.71 -13.47 -19.91
C GLU A 149 8.19 -13.88 -20.00
N THR A 150 9.09 -13.07 -19.43
CA THR A 150 10.51 -13.42 -19.34
C THR A 150 10.80 -13.93 -17.93
N PRO A 151 10.82 -15.27 -17.70
CA PRO A 151 10.94 -15.82 -16.35
C PRO A 151 12.28 -15.43 -15.72
N THR A 152 12.21 -14.79 -14.55
CA THR A 152 13.35 -14.46 -13.71
C THR A 152 13.23 -15.12 -12.34
N TRP A 153 14.35 -15.30 -11.65
CA TRP A 153 14.34 -15.77 -10.26
C TRP A 153 13.50 -14.88 -9.34
N ARG A 154 13.43 -13.58 -9.63
CA ARG A 154 12.56 -12.63 -8.92
C ARG A 154 11.08 -12.92 -9.15
N ILE A 155 10.66 -13.14 -10.40
CA ILE A 155 9.27 -13.49 -10.72
C ILE A 155 8.84 -14.74 -9.95
N PHE A 156 9.66 -15.80 -9.94
CA PHE A 156 9.35 -17.00 -9.16
C PHE A 156 9.20 -16.71 -7.66
N ALA A 157 10.03 -15.82 -7.10
CA ALA A 157 9.92 -15.43 -5.70
C ALA A 157 8.65 -14.60 -5.43
N GLN A 158 8.27 -13.72 -6.35
CA GLN A 158 7.04 -12.93 -6.27
C GLN A 158 5.79 -13.83 -6.34
N ILE A 159 5.78 -14.83 -7.22
CA ILE A 159 4.68 -15.81 -7.31
C ILE A 159 4.54 -16.58 -5.98
N LEU A 160 5.65 -17.12 -5.46
CA LEU A 160 5.63 -17.86 -4.20
C LEU A 160 5.20 -17.00 -3.00
N LYS A 161 5.57 -15.72 -2.99
CA LYS A 161 5.17 -14.77 -1.94
C LYS A 161 3.71 -14.35 -2.09
N GLY A 162 3.26 -14.03 -3.31
CA GLY A 162 1.87 -13.66 -3.59
C GLY A 162 0.91 -14.78 -3.23
N ALA A 163 1.30 -16.03 -3.49
CA ALA A 163 0.54 -17.21 -3.11
C ALA A 163 0.34 -17.36 -1.59
N THR A 164 1.03 -16.63 -0.71
CA THR A 164 0.79 -16.73 0.75
C THR A 164 -0.37 -15.86 1.25
N VAL A 165 -0.89 -14.97 0.39
CA VAL A 165 -1.90 -13.93 0.70
C VAL A 165 -3.02 -13.87 -0.34
N TYR A 166 -3.10 -14.85 -1.24
CA TYR A 166 -4.19 -14.97 -2.20
C TYR A 166 -5.29 -15.84 -1.58
N GLU A 167 -6.56 -15.55 -1.87
CA GLU A 167 -7.74 -16.33 -1.49
C GLU A 167 -8.31 -17.15 -2.67
#